data_AF-A0A1S8KM62-F1
#
_entry.id   AF-A0A1S8KM62-F1
#
_cell.length_a   1.000
_cell.length_b   1.000
_cell.length_c   1.000
_cell.angle_alpha   90.00
_cell.angle_beta   90.00
_cell.angle_gamma   90.00
#
_symmetry.space_group_name_H-M   'P 1'
#
loop_
_entity.id
_entity.type
_entity.pdbx_description
1 polymer ?
#
loop_
_entity_poly.entity_id
_entity_poly.type
_entity_poly.pdbx_seq_one_letter_code
_entity_poly.pdbx_strand_id
1 'polypeptide(L)'
;MNHIVLYKPQIPPNTGNIARTCAGTNTALHLIHPLGFDVTDRTLKRAGLDYWNELEIYHYRNLRAFLQQVDQKQLFLVSKFAPRVYSDVDLSEVDQDYYFLFGKETTGLPERFMRDYEEQCIRIPMDDTHIRSLNLSNTANIIIYEALRQQQFVGLDKTYTYDHDKLK
;
A
#
# COMPACT_ATOMS: atom_id res chain seq x y z
N MET A 1 -7.82 10.63 -2.95
CA MET A 1 -6.69 9.89 -3.54
C MET A 1 -6.43 8.60 -2.76
N ASN A 2 -5.78 7.58 -3.35
CA ASN A 2 -5.38 6.37 -2.61
C ASN A 2 -3.93 6.49 -2.12
N HIS A 3 -3.67 6.02 -0.90
CA HIS A 3 -2.35 6.11 -0.25
C HIS A 3 -1.94 4.75 0.32
N ILE A 4 -0.73 4.29 0.00
CA ILE A 4 -0.10 3.14 0.64
C ILE A 4 0.84 3.63 1.73
N VAL A 5 0.69 3.12 2.95
CA VAL A 5 1.52 3.48 4.09
C VAL A 5 2.25 2.24 4.60
N LEU A 6 3.58 2.26 4.59
CA LEU A 6 4.42 1.16 5.05
C LEU A 6 5.03 1.49 6.41
N TYR A 7 4.62 0.73 7.44
CA TYR A 7 5.21 0.81 8.77
C TYR A 7 6.50 0.02 8.85
N LYS A 8 7.64 0.72 8.83
CA LYS A 8 8.99 0.17 9.04
C LYS A 8 9.30 -1.03 8.12
N PRO A 9 9.10 -0.90 6.79
CA PRO A 9 9.29 -2.01 5.86
C PRO A 9 10.72 -2.53 5.91
N GLN A 10 10.88 -3.85 5.79
CA GLN A 10 12.16 -4.52 6.06
C GLN A 10 12.80 -5.11 4.82
N ILE A 11 12.01 -5.45 3.80
CA ILE A 11 12.50 -6.16 2.62
C ILE A 11 12.48 -5.20 1.41
N PRO A 12 13.65 -4.75 0.91
CA PRO A 12 13.71 -3.77 -0.19
C PRO A 12 12.93 -4.18 -1.45
N PRO A 13 12.98 -5.44 -1.92
CA PRO A 13 12.17 -5.88 -3.07
C PRO A 13 10.66 -5.61 -2.92
N ASN A 14 10.08 -5.77 -1.72
CA ASN A 14 8.66 -5.49 -1.53
C ASN A 14 8.36 -4.00 -1.71
N THR A 15 9.20 -3.13 -1.15
CA THR A 15 9.00 -1.68 -1.29
C THR A 15 9.19 -1.22 -2.73
N GLY A 16 10.16 -1.80 -3.47
CA GLY A 16 10.33 -1.54 -4.90
C GLY A 16 9.11 -1.97 -5.73
N ASN A 17 8.54 -3.15 -5.46
CA ASN A 17 7.33 -3.61 -6.13
C ASN A 17 6.12 -2.71 -5.81
N ILE A 18 5.98 -2.27 -4.55
CA ILE A 18 4.91 -1.36 -4.12
C ILE A 18 5.06 0.00 -4.79
N ALA A 19 6.28 0.52 -4.86
CA ALA A 19 6.59 1.74 -5.59
C ALA A 19 6.18 1.64 -7.06
N ARG A 20 6.37 0.48 -7.70
CA ARG A 20 5.86 0.23 -9.06
C ARG A 20 4.34 0.34 -9.14
N THR A 21 3.65 -0.29 -8.19
CA THR A 21 2.19 -0.19 -8.10
C THR A 21 1.78 1.27 -7.94
N CYS A 22 2.41 2.02 -7.03
CA CYS A 22 2.15 3.44 -6.82
C CYS A 22 2.26 4.27 -8.11
N ALA A 23 3.36 4.11 -8.85
CA ALA A 23 3.58 4.81 -10.11
C ALA A 23 2.51 4.47 -11.16
N GLY A 24 2.16 3.18 -11.28
CA GLY A 24 1.16 2.74 -12.26
C GLY A 24 -0.30 3.02 -11.88
N THR A 25 -0.55 3.53 -10.67
CA THR A 25 -1.92 3.69 -10.14
C THR A 25 -2.20 5.08 -9.56
N ASN A 26 -1.33 6.05 -9.78
CA ASN A 26 -1.44 7.40 -9.21
C ASN A 26 -1.67 7.37 -7.68
N THR A 27 -1.02 6.42 -7.00
CA THR A 27 -1.17 6.19 -5.56
C THR A 27 0.06 6.71 -4.83
N ALA A 28 -0.13 7.49 -3.76
CA ALA A 28 0.99 8.02 -2.98
C ALA A 28 1.60 6.95 -2.07
N LEU A 29 2.91 7.03 -1.85
CA LEU A 29 3.66 6.11 -0.99
C LEU A 29 4.15 6.82 0.28
N HIS A 30 3.79 6.30 1.44
CA HIS A 30 4.20 6.81 2.74
C HIS A 30 5.11 5.80 3.43
N LEU A 31 6.33 6.20 3.79
CA LEU A 31 7.32 5.35 4.44
C LEU A 31 7.57 5.81 5.88
N ILE A 32 7.20 4.96 6.84
CA ILE A 32 7.42 5.23 8.26
C ILE A 32 8.70 4.54 8.73
N HIS A 33 9.63 5.33 9.26
CA HIS A 33 10.97 4.91 9.68
C HIS A 33 11.01 4.17 11.04
N PRO A 34 12.10 3.40 11.30
CA PRO A 34 13.23 3.12 10.39
C PRO A 34 12.87 2.10 9.32
N LEU A 35 13.41 2.30 8.11
CA LEU A 35 13.41 1.30 7.05
C LEU A 35 14.48 0.24 7.37
N GLY A 36 14.23 -1.02 7.03
CA GLY A 36 15.20 -2.10 7.18
C GLY A 36 16.28 -2.14 6.09
N PHE A 37 16.33 -1.11 5.22
CA PHE A 37 17.21 -1.00 4.07
C PHE A 37 17.46 0.46 3.70
N ASP A 38 18.53 0.70 2.95
CA ASP A 38 18.84 2.03 2.43
C ASP A 38 18.17 2.28 1.08
N VAL A 39 17.50 3.43 0.98
CA VAL A 39 16.95 3.96 -0.27
C VAL A 39 18.03 4.87 -0.88
N THR A 40 18.83 4.32 -1.79
CA THR A 40 19.85 5.08 -2.53
C THR A 40 19.58 4.99 -4.02
N ASP A 41 20.03 5.97 -4.80
CA ASP A 41 19.93 5.96 -6.28
C ASP A 41 20.45 4.65 -6.88
N ARG A 42 21.48 4.06 -6.29
CA ARG A 42 22.04 2.78 -6.75
C ARG A 42 21.08 1.61 -6.51
N THR A 43 20.47 1.55 -5.32
CA THR A 43 19.46 0.53 -4.98
C THR A 43 18.23 0.67 -5.87
N LEU A 44 17.79 1.91 -6.10
CA LEU A 44 16.63 2.25 -6.92
C LEU A 44 16.83 1.88 -8.39
N LYS A 45 17.98 2.27 -8.99
CA LYS A 45 18.32 1.91 -10.37
C LYS A 45 18.41 0.40 -10.57
N ARG A 46 18.99 -0.34 -9.61
CA ARG A 46 19.13 -1.81 -9.70
C ARG A 46 17.77 -2.53 -9.64
N ALA A 47 16.77 -1.94 -9.00
CA ALA A 47 15.42 -2.48 -8.95
C ALA A 47 14.55 -2.08 -10.17
N GLY A 48 15.11 -1.35 -11.14
CA GLY A 48 14.36 -0.86 -12.30
C GLY A 48 13.25 0.11 -11.86
N LEU A 49 13.61 1.05 -10.98
CA LEU A 49 12.75 2.12 -10.46
C LEU A 49 13.17 3.47 -11.07
N ASP A 50 13.19 3.55 -12.39
CA ASP A 50 13.43 4.79 -13.15
C ASP A 50 12.37 5.88 -12.85
N TYR A 51 11.16 5.48 -12.49
CA TYR A 51 10.03 6.33 -12.09
C TYR A 51 10.07 6.81 -10.62
N TRP A 52 11.10 6.47 -9.83
CA TRP A 52 11.09 6.78 -8.40
C TRP A 52 10.97 8.29 -8.11
N ASN A 53 11.53 9.14 -8.96
CA ASN A 53 11.46 10.60 -8.81
C ASN A 53 10.08 11.18 -9.20
N GLU A 54 9.25 10.39 -9.88
CA GLU A 54 7.88 10.78 -10.27
C GLU A 54 6.86 10.33 -9.23
N LEU A 55 7.27 9.51 -8.25
CA LEU A 55 6.41 9.07 -7.17
C LEU A 55 6.15 10.19 -6.17
N GLU A 56 4.88 10.36 -5.83
CA GLU A 56 4.50 11.10 -4.65
C GLU A 56 4.84 10.28 -3.40
N ILE A 57 6.02 10.56 -2.83
CA ILE A 57 6.57 9.80 -1.71
C ILE A 57 6.80 10.67 -0.47
N TYR A 58 6.33 10.18 0.68
CA TYR A 58 6.42 10.85 1.96
C TYR A 58 7.21 10.01 2.97
N HIS A 59 8.03 10.67 3.78
CA HIS A 59 8.80 10.02 4.84
C HIS A 59 8.43 10.53 6.22
N TYR A 60 8.26 9.61 7.16
CA TYR A 60 7.88 9.92 8.54
C TYR A 60 8.84 9.29 9.52
N ARG A 61 9.34 10.06 10.49
CA ARG A 61 10.26 9.56 11.53
C ARG A 61 9.66 8.43 12.39
N ASN A 62 8.34 8.40 12.55
CA ASN A 62 7.61 7.39 13.32
C ASN A 62 6.10 7.47 13.03
N LEU A 63 5.36 6.49 13.55
CA LEU A 63 3.91 6.38 13.35
C LEU A 63 3.14 7.61 13.86
N ARG A 64 3.54 8.17 14.99
CA ARG A 64 2.91 9.38 15.54
C ARG A 64 3.05 10.58 14.60
N ALA A 65 4.23 10.76 13.99
CA ALA A 65 4.45 11.84 13.03
C ALA A 65 3.57 11.69 11.78
N PHE A 66 3.34 10.46 11.32
CA PHE A 66 2.39 10.17 10.24
C PHE A 66 0.96 10.55 10.63
N LEU A 67 0.47 10.07 11.78
CA LEU A 67 -0.90 10.32 12.25
C LEU A 67 -1.23 11.80 12.49
N GLN A 68 -0.22 12.65 12.65
CA GLN A 68 -0.37 14.10 12.79
C GLN A 68 -0.58 14.82 11.45
N GLN A 69 -0.36 14.16 10.32
CA GLN A 69 -0.41 14.76 8.98
C GLN A 69 -1.62 14.32 8.16
N VAL A 70 -2.38 13.33 8.63
CA VAL A 70 -3.47 12.72 7.86
C VAL A 70 -4.78 12.75 8.64
N ASP A 71 -5.90 12.84 7.92
CA ASP A 71 -7.21 12.53 8.51
C ASP A 71 -7.31 11.02 8.73
N GLN A 72 -7.61 10.64 9.96
CA GLN A 72 -7.64 9.25 10.37
C GLN A 72 -9.00 8.59 10.09
N LYS A 73 -10.03 9.33 9.64
CA LYS A 73 -11.34 8.76 9.34
C LYS A 73 -11.28 7.64 8.31
N GLN A 74 -10.46 7.83 7.27
CA GLN A 74 -10.28 6.88 6.17
C GLN A 74 -8.93 6.17 6.21
N LEU A 75 -8.45 5.91 7.43
CA LEU A 75 -7.30 5.04 7.68
C LEU A 75 -7.77 3.60 7.80
N PHE A 76 -7.11 2.68 7.11
CA PHE A 76 -7.39 1.24 7.16
C PHE A 76 -6.11 0.48 7.50
N LEU A 77 -6.18 -0.35 8.54
CA LEU A 77 -5.05 -1.15 9.00
C LEU A 77 -5.13 -2.54 8.38
N VAL A 78 -4.22 -2.86 7.48
CA VAL A 78 -4.22 -4.15 6.79
C VAL A 78 -3.51 -5.18 7.65
N SER A 79 -4.29 -6.13 8.18
CA SER A 79 -3.79 -7.14 9.11
C SER A 79 -4.53 -8.46 8.93
N LYS A 80 -3.79 -9.56 9.03
CA LYS A 80 -4.40 -10.90 9.07
C LYS A 80 -5.23 -11.15 10.34
N PHE A 81 -5.07 -10.34 11.38
CA PHE A 81 -5.86 -10.48 12.61
C PHE A 81 -7.16 -9.67 12.56
N ALA A 82 -7.38 -8.91 11.49
CA ALA A 82 -8.53 -8.03 11.40
C ALA A 82 -9.85 -8.82 11.22
N PRO A 83 -10.94 -8.36 11.84
CA PRO A 83 -12.21 -9.07 11.83
C PRO A 83 -13.07 -8.82 10.57
N ARG A 84 -12.69 -7.87 9.72
CA ARG A 84 -13.48 -7.46 8.54
C ARG A 84 -12.74 -7.74 7.25
N VAL A 85 -13.48 -8.15 6.23
CA VAL A 85 -12.94 -8.41 4.90
C VAL A 85 -12.69 -7.10 4.18
N TYR A 86 -11.54 -6.96 3.52
CA TYR A 86 -11.15 -5.74 2.81
C TYR A 86 -12.15 -5.30 1.74
N SER A 87 -12.78 -6.26 1.04
CA SER A 87 -13.72 -5.99 -0.04
C SER A 87 -15.12 -5.57 0.42
N ASP A 88 -15.39 -5.62 1.73
CA ASP A 88 -16.68 -5.18 2.30
C ASP A 88 -16.67 -3.69 2.68
N VAL A 89 -15.51 -3.02 2.54
CA VAL A 89 -15.36 -1.58 2.77
C VAL A 89 -15.79 -0.82 1.53
N ASP A 90 -16.58 0.24 1.72
CA ASP A 90 -16.90 1.20 0.67
C ASP A 90 -15.77 2.21 0.49
N LEU A 91 -15.15 2.15 -0.68
CA LEU A 91 -14.03 2.96 -1.13
C LEU A 91 -14.39 3.75 -2.41
N SER A 92 -15.69 3.83 -2.74
CA SER A 92 -16.17 4.35 -4.02
C SER A 92 -16.07 5.88 -4.17
N GLU A 93 -15.97 6.62 -3.07
CA GLU A 93 -15.90 8.08 -3.06
C GLU A 93 -14.53 8.59 -3.53
N VAL A 94 -14.46 9.08 -4.76
CA VAL A 94 -13.19 9.47 -5.41
C VAL A 94 -12.55 10.74 -4.83
N ASP A 95 -13.33 11.61 -4.18
CA ASP A 95 -12.88 12.89 -3.64
C ASP A 95 -12.29 12.77 -2.21
N GLN A 96 -12.17 11.55 -1.68
CA GLN A 96 -11.62 11.28 -0.35
C GLN A 96 -10.22 10.67 -0.41
N ASP A 97 -9.43 10.92 0.63
CA ASP A 97 -8.14 10.27 0.80
C ASP A 97 -8.28 8.99 1.61
N TYR A 98 -7.87 7.86 1.01
CA TYR A 98 -7.90 6.54 1.64
C TYR A 98 -6.48 6.08 1.96
N TYR A 99 -6.19 5.86 3.25
CA TYR A 99 -4.87 5.43 3.71
C TYR A 99 -4.87 3.96 4.09
N PHE A 100 -4.12 3.14 3.36
CA PHE A 100 -3.95 1.72 3.66
C PHE A 100 -2.61 1.50 4.35
N LEU A 101 -2.65 1.23 5.65
CA LEU A 101 -1.47 1.04 6.50
C LEU A 101 -1.12 -0.44 6.64
N PHE A 102 0.07 -0.77 6.17
CA PHE A 102 0.64 -2.11 6.21
C PHE A 102 1.76 -2.20 7.24
N GLY A 103 1.79 -3.31 7.97
CA GLY A 103 2.82 -3.60 8.96
C GLY A 103 4.14 -4.09 8.37
N LYS A 104 5.11 -4.34 9.25
CA LYS A 104 6.36 -5.02 8.90
C LYS A 104 6.07 -6.43 8.39
N GLU A 105 6.90 -6.93 7.49
CA GLU A 105 6.76 -8.29 6.95
C GLU A 105 6.87 -9.38 8.03
N THR A 106 7.68 -9.14 9.07
CA THR A 106 7.94 -10.14 10.13
C THR A 106 6.89 -10.12 11.24
N THR A 107 6.50 -8.93 11.69
CA THR A 107 5.77 -8.73 12.95
C THR A 107 4.47 -7.95 12.78
N GLY A 108 4.17 -7.46 11.58
CA GLY A 108 2.97 -6.68 11.32
C GLY A 108 3.00 -5.30 11.99
N LEU A 109 1.81 -4.81 12.35
CA LEU A 109 1.61 -3.56 13.09
C LEU A 109 1.68 -3.80 14.60
N PRO A 110 1.99 -2.78 15.42
CA PRO A 110 1.96 -2.92 16.87
C PRO A 110 0.57 -3.31 17.37
N GLU A 111 0.48 -4.33 18.23
CA GLU A 111 -0.80 -4.87 18.70
C GLU A 111 -1.69 -3.80 19.35
N ARG A 112 -1.14 -3.01 20.28
CA ARG A 112 -1.88 -1.94 20.94
C ARG A 112 -2.47 -0.94 19.93
N PHE A 113 -1.71 -0.60 18.90
CA PHE A 113 -2.18 0.29 17.85
C PHE A 113 -3.32 -0.35 17.02
N MET A 114 -3.24 -1.64 16.72
CA MET A 114 -4.37 -2.33 16.05
C MET A 114 -5.62 -2.37 16.94
N ARG A 115 -5.48 -2.53 18.26
CA ARG A 115 -6.60 -2.49 19.20
C ARG A 115 -7.24 -1.11 19.30
N ASP A 116 -6.43 -0.05 19.32
CA ASP A 116 -6.91 1.33 19.36
C ASP A 116 -7.68 1.71 18.07
N TYR A 117 -7.44 1.01 16.95
CA TYR A 117 -8.02 1.22 15.62
C TYR A 117 -8.73 -0.05 15.11
N GLU A 118 -9.36 -0.83 15.98
CA GLU A 118 -9.94 -2.14 15.63
C GLU A 118 -11.03 -2.02 14.55
N GLU A 119 -11.88 -0.99 14.66
CA GLU A 119 -12.91 -0.63 13.68
C GLU A 119 -12.35 -0.10 12.35
N GLN A 120 -11.03 -0.09 12.18
CA GLN A 120 -10.36 0.31 10.94
C GLN A 120 -9.48 -0.83 10.40
N CYS A 121 -9.39 -1.94 11.12
CA CYS A 121 -8.66 -3.10 10.68
C CYS A 121 -9.44 -3.85 9.59
N ILE A 122 -8.72 -4.23 8.52
CA ILE A 122 -9.22 -5.04 7.40
C ILE A 122 -8.27 -6.19 7.07
N ARG A 123 -8.84 -7.29 6.58
CA ARG A 123 -8.15 -8.53 6.25
C ARG A 123 -8.41 -8.94 4.81
N ILE A 124 -7.38 -9.43 4.14
CA ILE A 124 -7.52 -10.23 2.92
C ILE A 124 -7.79 -11.69 3.32
N PRO A 125 -8.92 -12.30 2.91
CA PRO A 125 -9.17 -13.71 3.15
C PRO A 125 -8.07 -14.58 2.56
N MET A 126 -7.63 -15.57 3.32
CA MET A 126 -6.61 -16.54 2.91
C MET A 126 -6.82 -17.83 3.68
N ASP A 127 -6.30 -18.93 3.14
CA ASP A 127 -6.22 -20.21 3.83
C ASP A 127 -5.04 -20.20 4.81
N ASP A 128 -5.33 -19.92 6.08
CA ASP A 128 -4.31 -19.87 7.15
C ASP A 128 -3.70 -21.24 7.49
N THR A 129 -4.22 -22.35 6.92
CA THR A 129 -3.66 -23.69 7.20
C THR A 129 -2.29 -23.90 6.54
N HIS A 130 -2.04 -23.25 5.41
CA HIS A 130 -0.83 -23.44 4.60
C HIS A 130 0.14 -22.26 4.66
N ILE A 131 -0.36 -21.05 4.87
CA ILE A 131 0.45 -19.83 4.89
C ILE A 131 0.15 -18.98 6.13
N ARG A 132 1.18 -18.28 6.63
CA ARG A 132 1.02 -17.37 7.77
C ARG A 132 0.58 -15.97 7.37
N SER A 133 0.82 -15.58 6.12
CA SER A 133 0.47 -14.29 5.54
C SER A 133 0.82 -14.29 4.05
N LEU A 134 0.16 -13.43 3.29
CA LEU A 134 0.57 -13.09 1.94
C LEU A 134 1.85 -12.25 1.94
N ASN A 135 2.50 -12.18 0.78
CA ASN A 135 3.60 -11.25 0.55
C ASN A 135 3.10 -9.80 0.66
N LEU A 136 3.93 -8.91 1.24
CA LEU A 136 3.56 -7.51 1.49
C LEU A 136 3.20 -6.75 0.21
N SER A 137 4.01 -6.85 -0.86
CA SER A 137 3.71 -6.15 -2.11
C SER A 137 2.46 -6.69 -2.79
N ASN A 138 2.20 -7.99 -2.70
CA ASN A 138 0.95 -8.57 -3.22
C ASN A 138 -0.26 -8.05 -2.45
N THR A 139 -0.16 -7.98 -1.13
CA THR A 139 -1.21 -7.47 -0.25
C THR A 139 -1.54 -6.01 -0.60
N ALA A 140 -0.52 -5.16 -0.74
CA ALA A 140 -0.70 -3.76 -1.14
C ALA A 140 -1.35 -3.63 -2.52
N ASN A 141 -0.90 -4.44 -3.49
CA ASN A 141 -1.46 -4.44 -4.84
C ASN A 141 -2.94 -4.84 -4.86
N ILE A 142 -3.32 -5.88 -4.12
CA ILE A 142 -4.73 -6.33 -4.02
C ILE A 142 -5.63 -5.23 -3.47
N ILE A 143 -5.22 -4.58 -2.38
CA ILE A 143 -6.02 -3.53 -1.74
C ILE A 143 -6.19 -2.33 -2.67
N ILE A 144 -5.11 -1.89 -3.31
CA ILE A 144 -5.15 -0.72 -4.21
C ILE A 144 -6.01 -0.98 -5.44
N TYR A 145 -5.88 -2.14 -6.08
CA TYR A 145 -6.74 -2.43 -7.22
C TYR A 145 -8.20 -2.68 -6.84
N GLU A 146 -8.50 -3.09 -5.60
CA GLU A 146 -9.89 -3.12 -5.13
C GLU A 146 -10.45 -1.71 -4.96
N ALA A 147 -9.71 -0.80 -4.32
CA ALA A 147 -10.12 0.60 -4.19
C ALA A 147 -10.38 1.22 -5.58
N LEU A 148 -9.42 1.06 -6.50
CA LEU A 148 -9.54 1.55 -7.87
C LEU A 148 -10.71 0.93 -8.62
N ARG A 149 -10.98 -0.37 -8.42
CA ARG A 149 -12.13 -1.06 -9.01
C ARG A 149 -13.44 -0.42 -8.56
N GLN A 150 -13.59 -0.15 -7.26
CA GLN A 150 -14.78 0.54 -6.73
C GLN A 150 -14.89 1.96 -7.31
N GLN A 151 -13.76 2.64 -7.44
CA GLN A 151 -13.62 3.98 -8.04
C GLN A 151 -13.62 3.98 -9.58
N GLN A 152 -14.04 2.88 -10.22
CA GLN A 152 -14.14 2.76 -11.69
C GLN A 152 -12.85 3.07 -12.47
N PHE A 153 -11.68 2.91 -11.84
CA PHE A 153 -10.35 3.21 -12.37
C PHE A 153 -10.21 4.66 -12.88
N VAL A 154 -10.84 5.61 -12.19
CA VAL A 154 -10.73 7.04 -12.52
C VAL A 154 -9.26 7.47 -12.56
N GLY A 155 -8.89 8.21 -13.61
CA GLY A 155 -7.53 8.70 -13.82
C GLY A 155 -6.53 7.68 -14.39
N LEU A 156 -6.98 6.45 -14.73
CA LEU A 156 -6.14 5.42 -15.34
C LEU A 156 -6.60 5.05 -16.75
N ASP A 157 -5.64 4.69 -17.60
CA ASP A 157 -5.91 4.16 -18.92
C ASP A 157 -6.45 2.73 -18.82
N LYS A 158 -7.73 2.54 -19.19
CA LYS A 158 -8.36 1.21 -19.25
C LYS A 158 -7.87 0.40 -20.46
N THR A 159 -7.43 1.10 -21.49
CA THR A 159 -6.81 0.54 -22.69
C THR A 159 -5.68 1.46 -23.11
N TYR A 160 -4.58 0.87 -23.56
CA TYR A 160 -3.44 1.59 -24.11
C TYR A 160 -3.07 0.95 -25.44
N THR A 161 -2.91 1.75 -26.49
CA THR A 161 -2.47 1.24 -27.79
C THR A 161 -0.95 1.39 -27.87
N TYR A 162 -0.26 0.25 -27.98
CA TYR A 162 1.18 0.22 -28.14
C TYR A 162 1.55 0.22 -29.62
N ASP A 163 2.68 0.84 -29.98
CA ASP A 163 3.21 0.85 -31.36
C ASP A 163 3.48 -0.58 -31.89
N HIS A 164 3.78 -1.50 -30.98
CA HIS A 164 3.96 -2.93 -31.25
C HIS A 164 3.01 -3.74 -30.37
N ASP A 165 1.70 -3.50 -30.55
CA ASP A 165 0.67 -4.24 -29.85
C ASP A 165 0.80 -5.75 -30.15
N LYS A 166 0.93 -6.56 -29.09
CA LYS A 166 1.11 -8.01 -29.20
C LYS A 166 -0.21 -8.76 -29.39
N LEU A 167 -1.34 -8.08 -29.16
CA LEU A 167 -2.68 -8.65 -29.18
C LEU A 167 -3.53 -8.16 -30.36
N LYS A 168 -2.96 -7.31 -31.24
CA LYS A 168 -3.54 -6.93 -32.53
C LYS A 168 -2.75 -7.53 -33.68
#